data_AF-A0A7L3HL42-F1
#
_entry.id   AF-A0A7L3HL42-F1
#
_cell.length_a   1.000
_cell.length_b   1.000
_cell.length_c   1.000
_cell.angle_alpha   90.00
_cell.angle_beta   90.00
_cell.angle_gamma   90.00
#
_symmetry.space_group_name_H-M   'P 1'
#
loop_
_entity.id
_entity.type
_entity.pdbx_description
1 polymer ?
#
loop_
_entity_poly.entity_id
_entity_poly.type
_entity_poly.pdbx_seq_one_letter_code
_entity_poly.pdbx_strand_id
1 'polypeptide(L)' 'VVSLFISTSFFTYLKPLSVSSPSLDLSLSVLYLVVPPTLNPLIYSLRNQDLK' A
#
# COMPACT_ATOMS: atom_id res chain seq x y z
N VAL A 1 10.17 5.14 22.90
CA VAL A 1 10.44 3.71 23.18
C VAL A 1 9.16 2.90 23.30
N VAL A 2 8.25 3.23 24.24
CA VAL A 2 6.97 2.49 24.41
C VAL A 2 6.06 2.56 23.17
N SER A 3 5.87 3.74 22.57
CA SER A 3 5.08 3.88 21.33
C SER A 3 5.66 3.05 20.15
N LEU A 4 6.98 3.09 19.98
CA LEU A 4 7.70 2.31 18.96
C LEU A 4 7.58 0.79 19.20
N PHE A 5 7.58 0.37 20.46
CA PHE A 5 7.39 -1.03 20.84
C PHE A 5 5.95 -1.49 20.57
N ILE A 6 4.95 -0.68 20.94
CA ILE A 6 3.54 -0.98 20.68
C ILE A 6 3.24 -1.02 19.18
N SER A 7 3.78 -0.09 18.37
CA SER A 7 3.60 -0.14 16.92
C SER A 7 4.25 -1.35 16.28
N THR A 8 5.43 -1.75 16.77
CA THR A 8 6.16 -2.94 16.28
C THR A 8 5.45 -4.22 16.68
N SER A 9 4.95 -4.31 17.92
CA SER A 9 4.11 -5.42 18.38
C SER A 9 2.82 -5.50 17.59
N PHE A 10 2.12 -4.38 17.36
CA PHE A 10 0.90 -4.34 16.54
C PHE A 10 1.18 -4.76 15.10
N PHE A 11 2.25 -4.24 14.49
CA PHE A 11 2.67 -4.64 13.15
C PHE A 11 3.03 -6.12 13.08
N THR A 12 3.74 -6.65 14.08
CA THR A 12 4.14 -8.06 14.18
C THR A 12 2.98 -8.97 14.60
N TYR A 13 1.89 -8.44 15.16
CA TYR A 13 0.67 -9.19 15.46
C TYR A 13 -0.27 -9.24 14.25
N LEU A 14 -0.28 -8.17 13.45
CA LEU A 14 -0.93 -8.14 12.15
C LEU A 14 -0.16 -8.96 11.10
N LYS A 15 1.18 -9.01 11.15
CA LYS A 15 2.05 -9.72 10.20
C LYS A 15 1.85 -11.25 10.09
N PRO A 16 1.59 -12.03 11.16
CA PRO A 16 1.20 -13.44 11.07
C PRO A 16 -0.27 -13.61 10.67
N LEU A 17 -1.12 -12.61 10.88
CA LEU A 17 -2.49 -12.59 10.33
C LEU A 17 -2.49 -12.25 8.83
N SER A 18 -1.54 -11.44 8.36
CA SER A 18 -1.39 -11.00 6.96
C SER A 18 -1.00 -12.11 5.99
N VAL A 19 -0.28 -13.15 6.42
CA VAL A 19 0.15 -14.24 5.54
C VAL A 19 -0.96 -15.26 5.23
N SER A 20 -2.10 -15.19 5.94
CA SER A 20 -3.22 -16.14 5.76
C SER A 20 -4.60 -15.48 5.91
N SER A 21 -4.69 -14.15 5.77
CA SER A 21 -5.98 -13.46 5.70
C SER A 21 -6.32 -13.13 4.23
N PRO A 22 -7.39 -13.74 3.67
CA PRO A 22 -7.79 -13.53 2.28
C PRO A 22 -8.08 -12.05 1.95
N SER A 23 -8.50 -11.27 2.94
CA SER A 23 -8.82 -9.85 2.79
C SER A 23 -7.59 -8.97 2.60
N LEU A 24 -6.47 -9.28 3.26
CA LEU A 24 -5.23 -8.52 3.14
C LEU A 24 -4.45 -8.92 1.88
N ASP A 25 -4.44 -10.20 1.54
CA ASP A 25 -3.88 -10.68 0.28
C ASP A 25 -4.63 -10.11 -0.93
N LEU A 26 -5.96 -10.05 -0.86
CA LEU A 26 -6.80 -9.41 -1.88
C LEU A 26 -6.55 -7.91 -1.97
N SER A 27 -6.42 -7.20 -0.85
CA SER A 27 -6.13 -5.76 -0.89
C SER A 27 -4.74 -5.48 -1.45
N LEU A 28 -3.72 -6.25 -1.06
CA LEU A 28 -2.38 -6.16 -1.64
C LEU A 28 -2.38 -6.51 -3.14
N SER A 29 -3.06 -7.58 -3.56
CA SER A 29 -3.21 -7.94 -4.98
C SER A 29 -3.90 -6.85 -5.80
N VAL A 30 -5.00 -6.29 -5.29
CA VAL A 30 -5.72 -5.20 -5.96
C VAL A 30 -4.84 -3.95 -6.05
N LEU A 31 -4.13 -3.60 -4.98
CA LEU A 31 -3.17 -2.49 -5.00
C LEU A 31 -2.06 -2.73 -6.02
N TYR A 32 -1.48 -3.94 -6.05
CA TYR A 32 -0.42 -4.28 -7.00
C TYR A 32 -0.90 -4.31 -8.45
N LEU A 33 -2.19 -4.59 -8.69
CA LEU A 33 -2.79 -4.56 -10.02
C LEU A 33 -3.18 -3.14 -10.45
N VAL A 34 -3.70 -2.32 -9.54
CA VAL A 34 -4.21 -0.98 -9.83
C VAL A 34 -3.09 0.06 -9.88
N VAL A 35 -2.04 -0.10 -9.07
CA VAL A 35 -0.94 0.86 -9.00
C VAL A 35 -0.22 1.02 -10.36
N PRO A 36 0.31 -0.04 -11.01
CA PRO A 36 1.00 0.09 -12.30
C PRO A 36 0.19 0.79 -13.41
N PRO A 37 -1.08 0.43 -13.69
CA PRO A 37 -1.87 1.10 -14.74
C PRO A 37 -2.33 2.51 -14.35
N THR A 38 -2.51 2.82 -13.06
CA THR A 38 -2.95 4.15 -12.61
C THR A 38 -1.79 5.14 -12.57
N LEU A 39 -0.57 4.68 -12.33
CA LEU A 39 0.62 5.52 -12.34
C LEU A 39 0.91 6.13 -13.72
N ASN A 40 0.64 5.40 -14.81
CA ASN A 40 0.87 5.91 -16.17
C ASN A 40 0.06 7.20 -16.45
N PRO A 41 -1.29 7.22 -16.35
CA PRO A 41 -2.08 8.45 -16.45
C PRO A 41 -1.70 9.51 -15.43
N LEU A 42 -1.31 9.12 -14.21
CA LEU A 42 -0.99 10.06 -13.14
C LEU A 42 0.31 10.82 -13.44
N ILE A 43 1.36 10.12 -13.91
CA ILE A 43 2.61 10.73 -14.36
C ILE A 43 2.36 11.67 -15.53
N TYR A 44 1.53 11.26 -16.51
CA TYR A 44 1.18 12.12 -17.64
C TYR A 44 0.30 13.30 -17.23
N SER A 45 -0.63 13.12 -16.30
CA SER A 45 -1.48 14.18 -15.76
C SER A 45 -0.65 15.23 -15.02
N LEU A 46 0.25 14.80 -14.14
CA LEU A 46 1.14 15.71 -13.41
C LEU A 46 2.04 16.48 -14.39
N ARG A 47 2.61 15.78 -15.37
CA ARG A 47 3.46 16.42 -16.38
C ARG A 47 2.70 17.40 -17.28
N ASN A 48 1.43 17.14 -17.60
CA ASN A 48 0.58 18.11 -18.31
C ASN A 48 0.12 19.27 -17.42
N GLN A 49 0.08 19.08 -16.09
CA GLN A 49 -0.21 20.13 -15.12
C GLN A 49 0.98 21.08 -14.93
N ASP A 50 2.21 20.56 -14.98
CA ASP A 50 3.47 21.33 -14.97
C ASP A 50 3.70 22.15 -16.25
N LEU A 51 2.99 21.84 -17.34
CA LEU A 51 3.11 22.52 -18.64
C LEU A 51 2.02 23.58 -18.89
N LYS A 52 1.25 23.97 -17.86
CA LYS A 52 0.26 25.05 -17.94
C LYS A 52 0.76 26.34 -17.29
#